data_AF-A0A7S1F313-F1
#
_entry.id   AF-A0A7S1F313-F1
#
_cell.length_a   1.000
_cell.length_b   1.000
_cell.length_c   1.000
_cell.angle_alpha   90.00
_cell.angle_beta   90.00
_cell.angle_gamma   90.00
#
_symmetry.space_group_name_H-M   'P 1'
#
loop_
_entity.id
_entity.type
_entity.pdbx_description
1 polymer ?
#
loop_
_entity_poly.entity_id
_entity_poly.type
_entity_poly.pdbx_seq_one_letter_code
_entity_poly.pdbx_strand_id
1 'polypeptide(L)'
;MAVPTLSKEQAKELLVQACGVLCNQDSKQQIRIAMDEAQAKAGGDPLAVQIARAGAAIPLAASIVGGTFAKYGFDDDARMLAVMQIQMHALGDADMSSRLSVLMDALQGISSD
;
A
#
# COMPACT_ATOMS: atom_id res chain seq x y z
N MET A 1 20.56 14.22 -4.79
CA MET A 1 20.44 12.82 -5.25
C MET A 1 19.36 12.77 -6.31
N ALA A 2 19.55 12.00 -7.39
CA ALA A 2 18.53 11.88 -8.44
C ALA A 2 17.34 11.11 -7.87
N VAL A 3 16.14 11.67 -8.02
CA VAL A 3 14.90 11.04 -7.57
C VAL A 3 14.62 9.84 -8.49
N PRO A 4 14.53 8.60 -7.97
CA PRO A 4 14.29 7.45 -8.82
C PRO A 4 12.95 7.56 -9.55
N THR A 5 12.92 7.18 -10.82
CA THR A 5 11.72 7.19 -11.66
C THR A 5 11.44 5.81 -12.23
N LEU A 6 10.22 5.32 -12.01
CA LEU A 6 9.69 4.08 -12.56
C LEU A 6 9.23 4.33 -14.00
N SER A 7 9.65 3.45 -14.91
CA SER A 7 8.93 3.28 -16.17
C SER A 7 7.54 2.70 -15.90
N LYS A 8 6.64 2.76 -16.90
CA LYS A 8 5.31 2.14 -16.80
C LYS A 8 5.40 0.64 -16.51
N GLU A 9 6.34 -0.05 -17.15
CA GLU A 9 6.57 -1.49 -16.98
C GLU A 9 7.07 -1.79 -15.56
N GLN A 10 8.02 -1.00 -15.04
CA GLN A 10 8.51 -1.14 -13.68
C GLN A 10 7.42 -0.85 -12.67
N ALA A 11 6.61 0.19 -12.87
CA ALA A 11 5.47 0.49 -12.00
C ALA A 11 4.44 -0.64 -11.98
N LYS A 12 4.17 -1.25 -13.15
CA LYS A 12 3.28 -2.41 -13.26
C LYS A 12 3.85 -3.63 -12.55
N GLU A 13 5.12 -3.93 -12.75
CA GLU A 13 5.80 -5.04 -12.09
C GLU A 13 5.80 -4.86 -10.57
N LEU A 14 6.11 -3.64 -10.11
CA LEU A 14 6.13 -3.30 -8.69
C LEU A 14 4.73 -3.43 -8.09
N LEU A 15 3.69 -2.97 -8.79
CA LEU A 15 2.30 -3.14 -8.37
C LEU A 15 1.90 -4.63 -8.30
N VAL A 16 2.32 -5.45 -9.27
CA VAL A 16 2.07 -6.91 -9.25
C VAL A 16 2.78 -7.56 -8.06
N GLN A 17 4.05 -7.22 -7.82
CA GLN A 17 4.79 -7.74 -6.68
C GLN A 17 4.16 -7.29 -5.36
N ALA A 18 3.83 -6.00 -5.23
CA ALA A 18 3.17 -5.44 -4.05
C ALA A 18 1.82 -6.11 -3.77
N CYS A 19 0.98 -6.33 -4.79
CA CYS A 19 -0.25 -7.11 -4.63
C CYS A 19 0.05 -8.56 -4.25
N GLY A 20 1.07 -9.21 -4.82
CA GLY A 20 1.45 -10.57 -4.48
C GLY A 20 1.81 -10.74 -2.99
N VAL A 21 2.50 -9.76 -2.40
CA VAL A 21 2.83 -9.81 -0.97
C VAL A 21 1.65 -9.35 -0.12
N LEU A 22 1.07 -8.19 -0.41
CA LEU A 22 0.03 -7.59 0.45
C LEU A 22 -1.33 -8.26 0.34
N CYS A 23 -1.65 -8.90 -0.79
CA CYS A 23 -2.93 -9.59 -0.97
C CYS A 23 -2.90 -11.04 -0.51
N ASN A 24 -1.75 -11.56 -0.04
CA ASN A 24 -1.70 -12.88 0.57
C ASN A 24 -2.42 -12.88 1.93
N GLN A 25 -2.85 -14.06 2.37
CA GLN A 25 -3.70 -14.18 3.57
C GLN A 25 -2.96 -13.69 4.83
N ASP A 26 -1.66 -13.98 4.95
CA ASP A 26 -0.83 -13.58 6.09
C ASP A 26 -0.73 -12.05 6.22
N SER A 27 -0.40 -11.35 5.13
CA SER A 27 -0.27 -9.88 5.12
C SER A 27 -1.61 -9.21 5.36
N LYS A 28 -2.69 -9.72 4.75
CA LYS A 28 -4.05 -9.23 5.02
C LYS A 28 -4.41 -9.39 6.50
N GLN A 29 -4.08 -10.52 7.10
CA GLN A 29 -4.35 -10.78 8.50
C GLN A 29 -3.52 -9.87 9.42
N GLN A 30 -2.24 -9.67 9.11
CA GLN A 30 -1.37 -8.75 9.86
C GLN A 30 -1.88 -7.30 9.80
N ILE A 31 -2.26 -6.83 8.61
CA ILE A 31 -2.82 -5.49 8.41
C ILE A 31 -4.15 -5.33 9.15
N ARG A 32 -5.03 -6.33 9.07
CA ARG A 32 -6.31 -6.33 9.79
C ARG A 32 -6.12 -6.28 11.31
N ILE A 33 -5.21 -7.09 11.86
CA ILE A 33 -4.90 -7.06 13.30
C ILE A 33 -4.41 -5.67 13.72
N ALA A 34 -3.47 -5.08 12.97
CA ALA A 34 -2.96 -3.74 13.26
C ALA A 34 -4.06 -2.67 13.20
N MET A 35 -4.99 -2.78 12.25
CA MET A 35 -6.14 -1.89 12.13
C MET A 35 -7.14 -2.03 13.28
N ASP A 36 -7.44 -3.26 13.69
CA ASP A 36 -8.37 -3.55 14.80
C ASP A 36 -7.78 -3.04 16.13
N GLU A 37 -6.48 -3.23 16.36
CA GLU A 37 -5.77 -2.68 17.51
C GLU A 37 -5.75 -1.14 17.51
N ALA A 38 -5.55 -0.53 16.35
CA ALA A 38 -5.54 0.92 16.21
C ALA A 38 -6.94 1.53 16.43
N GLN A 39 -7.98 0.89 15.90
CA GLN A 39 -9.37 1.28 16.15
C GLN A 39 -9.72 1.18 17.63
N ALA A 40 -9.33 0.09 18.32
CA ALA A 40 -9.59 -0.08 19.74
C ALA A 40 -9.00 1.06 20.58
N LYS A 41 -7.87 1.65 20.13
CA LYS A 41 -7.20 2.78 20.78
C LYS A 41 -7.77 4.15 20.40
N ALA A 42 -8.41 4.27 19.24
CA ALA A 42 -8.89 5.55 18.69
C ALA A 42 -10.20 6.06 19.33
N GLY A 43 -10.90 5.21 20.09
CA GLY A 43 -12.22 5.53 20.62
C GLY A 43 -13.30 5.47 19.54
N GLY A 44 -14.57 5.71 19.91
CA GLY A 44 -15.71 5.53 19.02
C GLY A 44 -15.93 6.61 17.95
N ASP A 45 -15.04 7.61 17.85
CA ASP A 45 -15.17 8.68 16.85
C ASP A 45 -14.79 8.15 15.45
N PRO A 46 -15.69 8.25 14.44
CA PRO A 46 -15.45 7.69 13.11
C PRO A 46 -14.19 8.23 12.42
N LEU A 47 -13.90 9.53 12.58
CA LEU A 47 -12.72 10.13 11.95
C LEU A 47 -11.44 9.69 12.64
N ALA A 48 -11.42 9.65 13.97
CA ALA A 48 -10.28 9.14 14.75
C ALA A 48 -9.99 7.68 14.40
N VAL A 49 -11.02 6.83 14.27
CA VAL A 49 -10.88 5.42 13.86
C VAL A 49 -10.28 5.31 12.46
N GLN A 50 -10.74 6.13 11.51
CA GLN A 50 -10.22 6.11 10.14
C GLN A 50 -8.74 6.51 10.10
N ILE A 51 -8.37 7.57 10.82
CA ILE A 51 -6.98 8.03 10.93
C ILE A 51 -6.11 6.95 11.60
N ALA A 52 -6.57 6.35 12.68
CA ALA A 52 -5.82 5.32 13.40
C ALA A 52 -5.60 4.07 12.55
N ARG A 53 -6.64 3.59 11.85
CA ARG A 53 -6.54 2.47 10.92
C ARG A 53 -5.54 2.73 9.81
N ALA A 54 -5.63 3.89 9.14
CA ALA A 54 -4.69 4.29 8.10
C ALA A 54 -3.25 4.41 8.65
N GLY A 55 -3.10 5.02 9.83
CA GLY A 55 -1.81 5.18 10.51
C GLY A 55 -1.13 3.86 10.90
N ALA A 56 -1.89 2.78 11.08
CA ALA A 56 -1.35 1.44 11.33
C ALA A 56 -1.11 0.65 10.04
N ALA A 57 -2.08 0.67 9.11
CA ALA A 57 -2.04 -0.12 7.89
C ALA A 57 -0.96 0.36 6.91
N ILE A 58 -0.83 1.68 6.69
CA ILE A 58 0.11 2.25 5.72
C ILE A 58 1.57 1.89 6.03
N PRO A 59 2.12 2.13 7.23
CA PRO A 59 3.52 1.81 7.52
C PRO A 59 3.80 0.31 7.55
N LEU A 60 2.85 -0.51 8.02
CA LEU A 60 3.00 -1.96 7.98
C LEU A 60 3.04 -2.48 6.55
N ALA A 61 2.12 -2.02 5.70
CA ALA A 61 2.13 -2.38 4.31
C ALA A 61 3.39 -1.90 3.60
N ALA A 62 3.83 -0.66 3.87
CA ALA A 62 5.09 -0.11 3.37
C ALA A 62 6.31 -0.92 3.82
N SER A 63 6.28 -1.52 5.01
CA SER A 63 7.32 -2.43 5.50
C SER A 63 7.31 -3.75 4.73
N ILE A 64 6.13 -4.36 4.55
CA ILE A 64 5.95 -5.62 3.80
C ILE A 64 6.44 -5.50 2.35
N VAL A 65 6.16 -4.36 1.70
CA VAL A 65 6.61 -4.10 0.33
C VAL A 65 7.99 -3.46 0.26
N GLY A 66 8.59 -3.07 1.38
CA GLY A 66 9.82 -2.28 1.41
C GLY A 66 10.99 -2.92 0.66
N GLY A 67 11.12 -4.26 0.76
CA GLY A 67 12.12 -5.03 0.01
C GLY A 67 11.90 -5.03 -1.50
N THR A 68 10.68 -4.78 -1.96
CA THR A 68 10.31 -4.66 -3.37
C THR A 68 10.73 -3.32 -3.94
N PHE A 69 10.47 -2.23 -3.22
CA PHE A 69 10.81 -0.86 -3.64
C PHE A 69 12.31 -0.57 -3.64
N ALA A 70 13.05 -1.16 -2.69
CA ALA A 70 14.51 -1.01 -2.60
C ALA A 70 15.24 -1.48 -3.87
N LYS A 71 14.70 -2.49 -4.58
CA LYS A 71 15.26 -2.99 -5.86
C LYS A 71 15.26 -1.95 -6.98
N TYR A 72 14.39 -0.94 -6.90
CA TYR A 72 14.25 0.13 -7.88
C TYR A 72 14.88 1.44 -7.40
N GLY A 73 15.70 1.39 -6.33
CA GLY A 73 16.39 2.56 -5.78
C GLY A 73 15.53 3.44 -4.87
N PHE A 74 14.35 2.97 -4.45
CA PHE A 74 13.51 3.69 -3.52
C PHE A 74 13.78 3.25 -2.08
N ASP A 75 14.36 4.15 -1.30
CA ASP A 75 14.49 4.05 0.16
C ASP A 75 13.18 4.45 0.86
N ASP A 76 13.16 4.42 2.20
CA ASP A 76 11.97 4.73 3.01
C ASP A 76 11.37 6.11 2.68
N ASP A 77 12.22 7.10 2.46
CA ASP A 77 11.81 8.47 2.12
C ASP A 77 11.26 8.57 0.69
N ALA A 78 11.78 7.76 -0.23
CA ALA A 78 11.36 7.74 -1.62
C ALA A 78 10.20 6.76 -1.93
N ARG A 79 9.82 5.86 -1.01
CA ARG A 79 8.69 4.92 -1.19
C ARG A 79 7.37 5.64 -1.46
N MET A 80 7.10 6.74 -0.77
CA MET A 80 5.88 7.52 -1.00
C MET A 80 5.83 8.10 -2.41
N LEU A 81 7.00 8.47 -2.95
CA LEU A 81 7.11 8.94 -4.32
C LEU A 81 6.95 7.79 -5.35
N ALA A 82 7.43 6.60 -5.04
CA ALA A 82 7.19 5.42 -5.87
C ALA A 82 5.70 5.07 -5.97
N VAL A 83 4.97 5.15 -4.85
CA VAL A 83 3.50 4.98 -4.84
C VAL A 83 2.83 6.03 -5.71
N MET A 84 3.25 7.29 -5.62
CA MET A 84 2.73 8.37 -6.47
C MET A 84 2.99 8.10 -7.96
N GLN A 85 4.17 7.60 -8.33
CA GLN A 85 4.47 7.25 -9.71
C GLN A 85 3.64 6.06 -10.21
N ILE A 86 3.35 5.08 -9.37
CA ILE A 86 2.44 3.96 -9.71
C ILE A 86 1.03 4.49 -9.97
N GLN A 87 0.53 5.40 -9.13
CA GLN A 87 -0.76 6.07 -9.34
C GLN A 87 -0.80 6.82 -10.68
N MET A 88 0.28 7.54 -11.01
CA MET A 88 0.41 8.26 -12.28
C MET A 88 0.42 7.33 -13.49
N HIS A 89 1.10 6.19 -13.41
CA HIS A 89 1.12 5.20 -14.50
C HIS A 89 -0.18 4.39 -14.60
N ALA A 90 -0.94 4.27 -13.50
CA ALA A 90 -2.25 3.64 -13.49
C ALA A 90 -3.33 4.49 -14.16
N LEU A 91 -3.18 5.83 -14.16
CA LEU A 91 -4.06 6.74 -14.88
C LEU A 91 -4.02 6.44 -16.39
N GLY A 92 -5.10 5.83 -16.90
CA GLY A 92 -5.21 5.40 -18.29
C GLY A 92 -4.77 3.95 -18.57
N ASP A 93 -4.40 3.18 -17.54
CA ASP A 93 -4.17 1.74 -17.61
C ASP A 93 -5.17 1.01 -16.70
N ALA A 94 -6.15 0.34 -17.31
CA ALA A 94 -7.26 -0.26 -16.58
C ALA A 94 -6.82 -1.42 -15.67
N ASP A 95 -5.81 -2.20 -16.09
CA ASP A 95 -5.28 -3.32 -15.29
C ASP A 95 -4.51 -2.80 -14.07
N MET A 96 -3.67 -1.78 -14.24
CA MET A 96 -2.99 -1.14 -13.12
C MET A 96 -3.97 -0.43 -12.19
N SER A 97 -4.98 0.27 -12.73
CA SER A 97 -6.03 0.91 -11.93
C SER A 97 -6.80 -0.09 -11.07
N SER A 98 -7.18 -1.25 -11.64
CA SER A 98 -7.86 -2.30 -10.90
C SER A 98 -7.00 -2.87 -9.78
N ARG A 99 -5.73 -3.19 -10.05
CA ARG A 99 -4.79 -3.71 -9.04
C ARG A 99 -4.50 -2.70 -7.94
N LEU A 100 -4.37 -1.43 -8.30
CA LEU A 100 -4.17 -0.34 -7.35
C LEU A 100 -5.41 -0.17 -6.46
N SER A 101 -6.62 -0.32 -7.00
CA SER A 101 -7.85 -0.34 -6.18
C SER A 101 -7.83 -1.48 -5.17
N VAL A 102 -7.52 -2.71 -5.61
CA VAL A 102 -7.44 -3.88 -4.71
C VAL A 102 -6.40 -3.66 -3.61
N LEU A 103 -5.25 -3.08 -3.96
CA LEU A 103 -4.22 -2.71 -3.00
C LEU A 103 -4.76 -1.69 -1.98
N MET A 104 -5.42 -0.62 -2.44
CA MET A 104 -5.99 0.41 -1.56
C MET A 104 -7.10 -0.13 -0.67
N ASP A 105 -7.93 -1.04 -1.18
CA ASP A 105 -8.99 -1.69 -0.40
C ASP A 105 -8.40 -2.59 0.68
N ALA A 106 -7.31 -3.31 0.38
CA ALA A 106 -6.58 -4.11 1.37
C ALA A 106 -5.97 -3.22 2.47
N LEU A 107 -5.43 -2.04 2.10
CA LEU A 107 -4.87 -1.07 3.05
C LEU A 107 -5.93 -0.40 3.93
N GLN A 108 -7.14 -0.22 3.42
CA GLN A 108 -8.27 0.33 4.17
C GLN A 108 -9.03 -0.76 4.94
N GLY A 109 -8.62 -2.03 4.83
CA GLY A 109 -9.34 -3.17 5.38
C GLY A 109 -10.75 -3.32 4.80
N ILE A 110 -11.00 -2.74 3.62
CA ILE A 110 -12.27 -2.80 2.87
C ILE A 110 -12.32 -4.09 2.04
N SER A 111 -11.19 -4.78 1.83
CA SER A 111 -11.17 -6.09 1.17
C SER A 111 -12.10 -7.05 1.91
N SER A 112 -13.32 -7.13 1.41
CA SER A 112 -14.43 -7.89 1.96
C SER A 112 -14.11 -9.37 1.77
N ASP A 113 -14.31 -10.15 2.82
CA ASP A 113 -14.67 -11.57 2.68
C ASP A 113 -15.97 -11.68 1.85
#